data_AF-A0A5K1F359-F1
#
_entry.id   AF-A0A5K1F359-F1
#
_cell.length_a   1.000
_cell.length_b   1.000
_cell.length_c   1.000
_cell.angle_alpha   90.00
_cell.angle_beta   90.00
_cell.angle_gamma   90.00
#
_symmetry.space_group_name_H-M   'P 1'
#
loop_
_entity.id
_entity.type
_entity.pdbx_description
1 polymer ?
#
loop_
_entity_poly.entity_id
_entity_poly.type
_entity_poly.pdbx_seq_one_letter_code
_entity_poly.pdbx_strand_id
1 'polypeptide(L)' 'TSIRLNKDNYLSWSAALEIGITSRGRLPYITGEKPAPSKTDPSWATWRWRIVKL' A
#
# COMPACT_ATOMS: atom_id res chain seq x y z
N THR A 1 -23.51 -2.05 -11.53
CA THR A 1 -22.88 -1.62 -12.80
C THR A 1 -21.50 -2.22 -12.90
N SER A 2 -21.14 -2.80 -14.05
CA SER A 2 -19.78 -3.32 -14.33
C SER A 2 -19.04 -2.32 -15.23
N ILE A 3 -17.78 -2.03 -14.90
CA ILE A 3 -16.91 -1.16 -15.70
C ILE A 3 -15.97 -2.05 -16.50
N ARG A 4 -15.94 -1.90 -17.83
CA ARG A 4 -15.02 -2.62 -18.72
C ARG A 4 -13.71 -1.86 -18.87
N LEU A 5 -12.61 -2.60 -18.94
CA LEU A 5 -11.29 -2.07 -19.29
C LEU A 5 -11.29 -1.57 -20.73
N ASN A 6 -10.67 -0.41 -20.96
CA ASN A 6 -10.48 0.22 -22.25
C ASN A 6 -9.18 1.04 -22.24
N LYS A 7 -8.81 1.62 -23.38
CA LYS A 7 -7.58 2.41 -23.52
C LYS A 7 -7.52 3.61 -22.56
N ASP A 8 -8.66 4.21 -22.21
CA ASP A 8 -8.73 5.44 -21.42
C ASP A 8 -8.60 5.15 -19.91
N ASN A 9 -9.03 3.98 -19.46
CA ASN A 9 -8.99 3.59 -18.05
C ASN A 9 -7.88 2.58 -17.71
N TYR A 10 -7.18 2.04 -18.72
CA TYR A 10 -6.14 1.03 -18.52
C TYR A 10 -5.06 1.48 -17.55
N LEU A 11 -4.49 2.69 -17.73
CA LEU A 11 -3.39 3.18 -16.91
C LEU A 11 -3.76 3.31 -15.42
N SER A 12 -4.95 3.85 -15.14
CA SER A 12 -5.43 3.99 -13.76
C SER A 12 -5.68 2.62 -13.12
N TRP A 13 -6.26 1.67 -13.87
CA TRP A 13 -6.50 0.32 -13.38
C TRP A 13 -5.21 -0.49 -13.20
N SER A 14 -4.22 -0.34 -14.09
CA SER A 14 -2.94 -1.02 -13.96
C SER A 14 -2.15 -0.49 -12.76
N ALA A 15 -2.14 0.82 -12.54
CA ALA A 15 -1.52 1.43 -11.36
C ALA A 15 -2.20 0.97 -10.05
N ALA A 16 -3.54 0.94 -10.02
CA ALA A 16 -4.28 0.44 -8.87
C ALA A 16 -4.00 -1.04 -8.59
N LEU A 17 -3.87 -1.86 -9.64
CA LEU A 17 -3.51 -3.28 -9.51
C LEU A 17 -2.09 -3.47 -9.00
N GLU A 18 -1.13 -2.71 -9.53
CA GLU A 18 0.26 -2.71 -9.09
C GLU A 18 0.37 -2.34 -7.62
N ILE A 19 -0.32 -1.27 -7.19
CA ILE A 19 -0.43 -0.90 -5.77
C ILE A 19 -1.02 -2.07 -4.98
N GLY A 20 -2.15 -2.63 -5.39
CA GLY A 20 -2.80 -3.73 -4.66
C GLY A 20 -1.91 -4.97 -4.48
N ILE A 21 -1.08 -5.30 -5.49
CA ILE A 21 -0.12 -6.41 -5.44
C ILE A 21 1.07 -6.07 -4.54
N THR A 22 1.68 -4.90 -4.73
CA THR A 22 2.89 -4.47 -4.00
C THR A 22 2.62 -4.10 -2.55
N SER A 23 1.40 -3.63 -2.24
CA SER A 23 0.95 -3.26 -0.90
C SER A 23 0.33 -4.42 -0.12
N ARG A 24 0.24 -5.62 -0.69
CA ARG A 24 -0.34 -6.78 0.00
C ARG A 24 0.40 -7.05 1.32
N GLY A 25 -0.34 -7.06 2.43
CA GLY A 25 0.23 -7.20 3.79
C GLY A 25 0.87 -5.92 4.37
N ARG A 26 0.97 -4.85 3.57
CA ARG A 26 1.39 -3.50 3.99
C ARG A 26 0.23 -2.53 4.15
N LEU A 27 -0.95 -2.85 3.59
CA LEU A 27 -2.17 -2.02 3.70
C LEU A 27 -2.47 -1.53 5.13
N PRO A 28 -2.41 -2.36 6.19
CA PRO A 28 -2.69 -1.88 7.55
C PRO A 28 -1.76 -0.75 8.00
N TYR A 29 -0.52 -0.69 7.47
CA TYR A 29 0.46 0.35 7.77
C TYR A 29 0.18 1.64 6.99
N ILE A 30 -0.43 1.54 5.81
CA ILE A 30 -0.79 2.68 4.94
C ILE A 30 -2.12 3.29 5.40
N THR A 31 -3.11 2.46 5.75
CA THR A 31 -4.44 2.89 6.19
C THR A 31 -4.45 3.40 7.64
N GLY A 32 -3.37 3.18 8.39
CA GLY A 32 -3.25 3.59 9.78
C GLY A 32 -3.87 2.60 10.78
N GLU A 33 -4.41 1.48 10.32
CA GLU A 33 -4.88 0.38 11.19
C GLU A 33 -3.74 -0.19 12.06
N LYS A 34 -2.51 -0.17 11.54
CA LYS A 34 -1.26 -0.33 12.29
C LYS A 34 -0.54 1.01 12.39
N PRO A 35 -0.77 1.79 13.46
CA PRO A 35 -0.18 3.11 13.60
C PRO A 35 1.35 3.04 13.68
N ALA A 36 1.98 4.16 13.35
CA ALA A 36 3.42 4.32 13.51
C ALA A 36 3.80 4.22 15.00
N PRO A 37 4.70 3.31 15.40
CA PRO A 37 5.19 3.26 16.77
C PRO A 37 6.09 4.47 17.06
N SER A 38 6.46 4.68 18.33
CA SER A 38 7.44 5.72 18.67
C SER A 38 8.78 5.43 18.00
N LYS A 39 9.55 6.46 17.63
CA LYS A 39 10.92 6.30 17.09
C LYS A 39 11.88 5.59 18.06
N THR A 40 11.57 5.63 19.35
CA THR A 40 12.33 4.95 20.41
C THR A 40 11.89 3.50 20.62
N ASP A 41 10.80 3.07 19.99
CA ASP A 41 10.29 1.71 20.08
C ASP A 41 11.15 0.77 19.22
N PRO A 42 11.59 -0.40 19.71
CA PRO A 42 12.32 -1.39 18.92
C PRO A 42 11.59 -1.82 17.62
N SER A 43 10.26 -1.77 17.61
CA SER A 43 9.42 -2.08 16.43
C SER A 43 9.45 -0.99 15.35
N TRP A 44 10.00 0.20 15.63
CA TRP A 44 10.15 1.29 14.66
C TRP A 44 10.93 0.88 13.42
N ALA A 45 12.01 0.14 13.58
CA ALA A 45 12.84 -0.32 12.46
C ALA A 45 12.03 -1.23 11.51
N THR A 46 11.29 -2.18 12.08
CA THR A 46 10.42 -3.10 11.33
C THR A 46 9.27 -2.37 10.65
N TRP A 47 8.63 -1.42 11.36
CA TRP A 47 7.56 -0.59 10.81
C TRP A 47 8.07 0.25 9.62
N ARG A 48 9.21 0.93 9.79
CA ARG A 48 9.84 1.76 8.76
C ARG A 48 10.25 0.92 7.55
N TRP A 49 10.83 -0.25 7.76
CA TRP A 49 11.18 -1.15 6.65
C TRP A 49 9.96 -1.61 5.85
N ARG A 50 8.82 -1.85 6.53
CA ARG A 50 7.58 -2.28 5.88
C ARG A 50 6.91 -1.20 5.02
N ILE A 51 7.17 0.08 5.27
CA ILE A 51 6.51 1.19 4.55
C ILE A 51 7.38 1.83 3.46
N VAL A 52 8.71 1.80 3.58
CA VAL A 52 9.64 2.54 2.69
C VAL A 52 9.84 1.89 1.30
N LYS A 53 9.21 0.76 1.01
CA LYS A 53 9.39 0.00 -0.25
C LYS A 53 8.13 -0.04 -1.15
N LEU A 54 7.26 0.95 -1.06
CA LEU A 54 6.13 1.13 -1.98
C LEU A 54 6.51 2.13 -3.07
#